data_AF-A0A7W5CIH7-F1
#
_entry.id   AF-A0A7W5CIH7-F1
#
_cell.length_a   1.000
_cell.length_b   1.000
_cell.length_c   1.000
_cell.angle_alpha   90.00
_cell.angle_beta   90.00
_cell.angle_gamma   90.00
#
_symmetry.space_group_name_H-M   'P 1'
#
loop_
_entity.id
_entity.type
_entity.pdbx_description
1 polymer ?
#
loop_
_entity_poly.entity_id
_entity_poly.type
_entity_poly.pdbx_seq_one_letter_code
_entity_poly.pdbx_strand_id
1 'polypeptide(L)'
;MNFENVPAVDHARAAQLAVAILDDDDTMANDALTAANEDPRPEAHTNLMLVAAKGTVDFLTATIGREAAGVLLRETLAQLRAAENEASES
;
A
#
# COMPACT_ATOMS: atom_id res chain seq x y z
N MET A 1 -14.44 0.20 14.09
CA MET A 1 -14.03 0.34 12.67
C MET A 1 -14.25 -1.01 12.03
N ASN A 2 -15.11 -1.09 11.01
CA ASN A 2 -15.34 -2.34 10.29
C ASN A 2 -14.25 -2.45 9.22
N PHE A 3 -13.32 -3.41 9.36
CA PHE A 3 -12.23 -3.62 8.41
C PHE A 3 -12.67 -4.32 7.12
N GLU A 4 -13.94 -4.73 7.03
CA GLU A 4 -14.48 -5.50 5.91
C GLU A 4 -14.62 -4.70 4.60
N ASN A 5 -14.53 -3.37 4.65
CA ASN A 5 -14.68 -2.50 3.47
C ASN A 5 -13.59 -1.42 3.41
N VAL A 6 -12.32 -1.82 3.44
CA VAL A 6 -11.23 -0.90 3.08
C VAL A 6 -11.32 -0.65 1.57
N PRO A 7 -11.53 0.60 1.11
CA PRO A 7 -11.63 0.89 -0.33
C PRO A 7 -10.35 0.53 -1.09
N ALA A 8 -10.48 0.18 -2.38
CA ALA A 8 -9.36 -0.22 -3.24
C ALA A 8 -8.18 0.79 -3.20
N VAL A 9 -8.50 2.07 -3.09
CA VAL A 9 -7.51 3.15 -2.96
C VAL A 9 -6.64 3.07 -1.71
N ASP A 10 -7.18 2.60 -0.59
CA ASP A 10 -6.39 2.45 0.63
C ASP A 10 -5.50 1.19 0.57
N HIS A 11 -5.94 0.14 -0.13
CA HIS A 11 -5.11 -1.01 -0.45
C HIS A 11 -3.95 -0.64 -1.38
N ALA A 12 -4.21 0.13 -2.44
CA ALA A 12 -3.19 0.58 -3.39
C ALA A 12 -2.13 1.45 -2.70
N ARG A 13 -2.55 2.38 -1.85
CA ARG A 13 -1.62 3.24 -1.10
C ARG A 13 -0.83 2.47 -0.04
N ALA A 14 -1.45 1.51 0.67
CA ALA A 14 -0.73 0.66 1.60
C ALA A 14 0.31 -0.23 0.89
N ALA A 15 -0.05 -0.77 -0.29
CA ALA A 15 0.88 -1.53 -1.13
C ALA A 15 2.02 -0.65 -1.67
N GLN A 16 1.73 0.59 -2.09
CA GLN A 16 2.74 1.56 -2.51
C GLN A 16 3.72 1.87 -1.39
N LEU A 17 3.23 2.10 -0.17
CA LEU A 17 4.08 2.33 0.99
C LEU A 17 4.91 1.08 1.36
N ALA A 18 4.36 -0.12 1.20
CA ALA A 18 5.10 -1.36 1.42
C ALA A 18 6.23 -1.57 0.40
N VAL A 19 5.99 -1.28 -0.87
CA VAL A 19 7.03 -1.29 -1.92
C VAL A 19 8.11 -0.25 -1.60
N ALA A 20 7.71 0.97 -1.25
CA ALA A 20 8.63 2.05 -0.93
C ALA A 20 9.56 1.70 0.24
N ILE A 21 9.02 1.11 1.31
CA ILE A 21 9.81 0.64 2.46
C ILE A 21 10.80 -0.45 2.04
N LEU A 22 10.38 -1.39 1.17
CA LEU A 22 11.23 -2.51 0.77
C LEU A 22 12.36 -2.08 -0.18
N ASP A 23 12.09 -1.09 -1.02
CA ASP A 23 13.05 -0.55 -1.99
C ASP A 23 13.88 0.62 -1.43
N ASP A 24 13.68 1.00 -0.16
CA ASP A 24 14.29 2.17 0.48
C ASP A 24 14.05 3.48 -0.34
N ASP A 25 12.86 3.61 -0.93
CA ASP A 25 12.43 4.76 -1.75
C ASP A 25 11.63 5.78 -0.92
N ASP A 26 12.35 6.70 -0.30
CA ASP A 26 11.77 7.77 0.53
C ASP A 26 10.81 8.68 -0.25
N THR A 27 10.99 8.84 -1.57
CA THR A 27 10.12 9.70 -2.37
C THR A 27 8.75 9.03 -2.54
N MET A 28 8.74 7.76 -2.94
CA MET A 28 7.51 6.99 -3.08
C MET A 28 6.76 6.83 -1.75
N ALA A 29 7.49 6.67 -0.64
CA ALA A 29 6.91 6.60 0.70
C ALA A 29 6.22 7.92 1.07
N ASN A 30 6.89 9.06 0.86
CA ASN A 30 6.33 10.38 1.13
C ASN A 30 5.11 10.70 0.27
N ASP A 31 5.10 10.30 -1.00
CA ASP A 31 3.95 10.48 -1.89
C ASP A 31 2.72 9.69 -1.38
N ALA A 32 2.92 8.43 -0.97
CA ALA A 32 1.85 7.60 -0.42
C ALA A 32 1.28 8.17 0.90
N LEU A 33 2.16 8.67 1.78
CA LEU A 33 1.78 9.28 3.05
C LEU A 33 1.06 10.63 2.85
N THR A 34 1.52 11.44 1.89
CA THR A 34 0.89 12.72 1.54
C THR A 34 -0.51 12.48 0.97
N ALA A 35 -0.65 11.56 0.02
CA ALA A 35 -1.94 11.19 -0.56
C ALA A 35 -2.92 10.64 0.49
N ALA A 36 -2.43 9.93 1.51
CA ALA A 36 -3.24 9.47 2.63
C ALA A 36 -3.67 10.63 3.56
N ASN A 37 -2.77 11.57 3.86
CA ASN A 37 -3.06 12.73 4.71
C ASN A 37 -4.02 13.72 4.07
N GLU A 38 -3.99 13.85 2.75
CA GLU A 38 -4.88 14.73 1.98
C GLU A 38 -6.28 14.12 1.80
N ASP A 39 -6.47 12.85 2.16
CA ASP A 39 -7.76 12.19 2.03
C ASP A 39 -8.76 12.72 3.07
N PRO A 40 -9.90 13.27 2.65
CA PRO A 40 -10.87 13.86 3.58
C PRO A 40 -11.67 12.80 4.36
N ARG A 41 -11.52 11.50 4.05
CA ARG A 41 -12.23 10.43 4.74
C ARG A 41 -11.68 10.27 6.16
N PRO A 42 -12.53 10.26 7.21
CA PRO A 42 -12.08 10.09 8.61
C PRO A 42 -11.30 8.80 8.87
N GLU A 43 -11.43 7.83 7.96
CA GLU A 43 -10.90 6.47 8.06
C GLU A 43 -9.50 6.35 7.44
N ALA A 44 -9.08 7.33 6.63
CA ALA A 44 -7.75 7.42 6.04
C ALA A 44 -6.73 7.84 7.11
N HIS A 45 -6.42 6.94 8.03
CA HIS A 45 -5.37 7.18 9.02
C HIS A 45 -4.03 6.73 8.45
N THR A 46 -3.20 7.70 8.05
CA THR A 46 -1.81 7.52 7.63
C THR A 46 -1.00 6.61 8.57
N ASN A 47 -1.25 6.69 9.88
CA ASN A 47 -0.62 5.81 10.86
C ASN A 47 -1.02 4.33 10.71
N LEU A 48 -2.29 4.04 10.40
CA LEU A 48 -2.76 2.66 10.14
C LEU A 48 -2.11 2.11 8.87
N MET A 49 -1.99 2.93 7.83
CA MET A 49 -1.34 2.54 6.58
C MET A 49 0.14 2.24 6.77
N LEU A 50 0.86 3.06 7.54
CA LEU A 50 2.26 2.82 7.89
C LEU A 50 2.43 1.48 8.64
N VAL A 51 1.58 1.22 9.64
CA VAL A 51 1.62 -0.03 10.42
C VAL A 51 1.31 -1.23 9.53
N ALA A 52 0.30 -1.14 8.67
CA ALA A 52 -0.06 -2.22 7.75
C ALA A 52 1.04 -2.50 6.71
N ALA A 53 1.60 -1.45 6.12
CA ALA A 53 2.69 -1.55 5.15
C ALA A 53 3.93 -2.19 5.77
N LYS A 54 4.38 -1.67 6.92
CA LYS A 54 5.53 -2.22 7.65
C LYS A 54 5.29 -3.67 8.07
N GLY A 55 4.14 -3.97 8.66
CA GLY A 55 3.80 -5.33 9.10
C GLY A 55 3.79 -6.33 7.93
N THR A 56 3.29 -5.91 6.77
CA THR A 56 3.30 -6.71 5.55
C THR A 56 4.73 -6.97 5.07
N VAL A 57 5.57 -5.92 5.00
CA VAL A 57 6.98 -6.05 4.59
C VAL A 57 7.75 -6.96 5.53
N ASP A 58 7.63 -6.75 6.85
CA ASP A 58 8.30 -7.57 7.87
C ASP A 58 7.88 -9.04 7.73
N PHE A 59 6.58 -9.30 7.63
CA PHE A 59 6.03 -10.66 7.53
C PHE A 59 6.48 -11.37 6.25
N LEU A 60 6.34 -10.72 5.09
CA LEU A 60 6.74 -11.32 3.81
C LEU A 60 8.24 -11.54 3.74
N THR A 61 9.04 -10.56 4.16
CA THR A 61 10.50 -10.69 4.16
C THR A 61 10.96 -11.85 5.06
N ALA A 62 10.33 -12.02 6.22
CA ALA A 62 10.61 -13.14 7.13
C ALA A 62 10.15 -14.50 6.59
N THR A 63 9.07 -14.53 5.79
CA THR A 63 8.45 -15.77 5.32
C THR A 63 9.04 -16.28 4.01
N ILE A 64 9.24 -15.39 3.03
CA ILE A 64 9.64 -15.75 1.66
C ILE A 64 10.96 -15.10 1.22
N GLY A 65 11.59 -14.29 2.09
CA GLY A 65 12.81 -13.56 1.78
C GLY A 65 12.54 -12.22 1.07
N ARG A 66 13.49 -11.28 1.20
CA ARG A 66 13.35 -9.89 0.71
C ARG A 66 13.08 -9.81 -0.80
N GLU A 67 13.79 -10.61 -1.59
CA GLU A 67 13.68 -10.57 -3.05
C GLU A 67 12.29 -11.02 -3.53
N ALA A 68 11.82 -12.19 -3.07
CA ALA A 68 10.50 -12.70 -3.41
C ALA A 68 9.37 -11.81 -2.87
N ALA A 69 9.54 -11.25 -1.67
CA ALA A 69 8.63 -10.26 -1.12
C ALA A 69 8.52 -9.02 -2.01
N GLY A 70 9.65 -8.52 -2.52
CA GLY A 70 9.66 -7.38 -3.42
C GLY A 70 8.97 -7.64 -4.76
N VAL A 71 9.16 -8.83 -5.35
CA VAL A 71 8.43 -9.23 -6.57
C VAL A 71 6.93 -9.26 -6.31
N LEU A 72 6.49 -9.96 -5.26
CA LEU A 72 5.07 -10.09 -4.92
C LEU A 72 4.41 -8.74 -4.66
N LEU A 73 5.05 -7.85 -3.90
CA LEU A 73 4.51 -6.53 -3.57
C LEU A 73 4.37 -5.64 -4.80
N ARG A 74 5.37 -5.66 -5.70
CA ARG A 74 5.30 -4.90 -6.96
C ARG A 74 4.21 -5.40 -7.90
N GLU A 75 4.07 -6.72 -8.04
CA GLU A 75 2.98 -7.32 -8.83
C GLU A 75 1.61 -6.98 -8.25
N THR A 76 1.47 -7.06 -6.92
CA THR A 76 0.24 -6.70 -6.20
C THR A 76 -0.12 -5.23 -6.44
N LEU A 77 0.85 -4.32 -6.31
CA LEU A 77 0.64 -2.90 -6.57
C LEU A 77 0.20 -2.64 -8.02
N ALA A 78 0.83 -3.30 -8.99
CA ALA A 78 0.47 -3.17 -10.40
C ALA A 78 -0.98 -3.63 -10.66
N GLN A 79 -1.41 -4.75 -10.06
CA GLN A 79 -2.78 -5.26 -10.18
C GLN A 79 -3.81 -4.32 -9.54
N LEU A 80 -3.49 -3.76 -8.36
CA LEU A 80 -4.38 -2.81 -7.68
C LEU A 80 -4.59 -1.53 -8.53
N ARG A 81 -3.52 -0.98 -9.10
CA ARG A 81 -3.61 0.18 -9.99
C ARG A 81 -4.38 -0.10 -11.28
N ALA A 82 -4.24 -1.30 -11.84
CA ALA A 82 -5.01 -1.71 -13.01
C ALA A 82 -6.51 -1.76 -12.70
N ALA A 83 -6.89 -2.34 -11.55
CA ALA A 83 -8.28 -2.41 -11.11
C ALA A 83 -8.89 -1.03 -10.84
N GLU A 84 -8.13 -0.08 -10.30
CA GLU A 84 -8.59 1.31 -10.11
C GLU A 84 -8.88 2.03 -11.43
N ASN A 85 -8.04 1.82 -12.45
CA ASN A 85 -8.25 2.41 -13.77
C ASN A 85 -9.53 1.87 -14.42
N GLU A 86 -9.75 0.55 -14.37
CA GLU A 86 -10.97 -0.07 -14.90
C GLU A 86 -12.23 0.42 -14.18
N ALA A 87 -12.18 0.60 -12.86
CA ALA A 87 -13.29 1.13 -12.07
C ALA A 87 -13.59 2.62 -12.35
N SER A 88 -12.62 3.38 -12.86
CA SER A 88 -12.78 4.80 -13.19
C SER A 88 -13.35 5.03 -14.60
N GLU A 89 -13.29 4.01 -15.47
CA GLU A 89 -13.78 4.04 -16.85
C GLU A 89 -15.23 3.53 -17.01
N SER A 90 -15.86 3.05 -15.92
CA SER A 90 -17.21 2.46 -15.89
C SER A 90 -18.26 3.39 -15.26
#